data_AF-A0A382KFG7-F1
#
_entry.id   AF-A0A382KFG7-F1
#
_cell.length_a   1.000
_cell.length_b   1.000
_cell.length_c   1.000
_cell.angle_alpha   90.00
_cell.angle_beta   90.00
_cell.angle_gamma   90.00
#
_symmetry.space_group_name_H-M   'P 1'
#
loop_
_entity.id
_entity.type
_entity.pdbx_description
1 polymer ?
#
loop_
_entity_poly.entity_id
_entity_poly.type
_entity_poly.pdbx_seq_one_letter_code
_entity_poly.pdbx_strand_id
1 'polypeptide(L)'
;MSYAHGMSSPKLVIRSHAPHYKVLLWVLATVAMIGTGFGLYVAGQSRAGFNRIQAARQLDALRKEFSEQEAENHALRAKIAMLDTGAKIDSEAYRRVETALVDLQTKILDQQGDIAFYRGIVSPDDTADLRIQNFSMSRAIGPRTFNMQLVLAQAFRSGRQVAGHVELNV
;
A
#
# COMPACT_ATOMS: atom_id res chain seq x y z
N MET A 1 -8.39 145.93 10.66
CA MET A 1 -9.21 144.95 9.90
C MET A 1 -8.40 143.66 9.85
N SER A 2 -8.74 142.61 10.62
CA SER A 2 -9.67 141.51 10.26
C SER A 2 -9.30 140.93 8.89
N TYR A 3 -8.95 139.65 8.68
CA TYR A 3 -9.63 138.38 8.99
C TYR A 3 -8.59 137.22 9.00
N ALA A 4 -8.63 136.27 9.94
CA ALA A 4 -9.27 134.93 9.89
C ALA A 4 -8.69 133.98 8.80
N HIS A 5 -7.90 132.96 9.18
CA HIS A 5 -8.32 131.58 9.48
C HIS A 5 -8.59 130.69 8.25
N GLY A 6 -7.92 129.53 8.20
CA GLY A 6 -8.27 128.48 7.24
C GLY A 6 -7.21 127.39 7.06
N MET A 7 -6.81 126.71 8.14
CA MET A 7 -6.02 125.48 8.07
C MET A 7 -6.80 124.39 7.33
N SER A 8 -6.23 123.87 6.24
CA SER A 8 -6.55 122.53 5.75
C SER A 8 -5.48 121.57 6.23
N SER A 9 -5.69 121.00 7.41
CA SER A 9 -4.84 119.93 7.91
C SER A 9 -5.13 118.65 7.12
N PRO A 10 -4.13 118.01 6.49
CA PRO A 10 -4.35 116.71 5.86
C PRO A 10 -4.74 115.71 6.95
N LYS A 11 -5.90 115.08 6.76
CA LYS A 11 -6.43 114.03 7.64
C LYS A 11 -5.49 112.83 7.62
N LEU A 12 -4.56 112.80 8.55
CA LEU A 12 -3.64 111.68 8.75
C LEU A 12 -4.42 110.56 9.44
N VAL A 13 -4.98 109.65 8.64
CA VAL A 13 -5.54 108.39 9.15
C VAL A 13 -4.35 107.49 9.45
N ILE A 14 -3.88 107.53 10.69
CA ILE A 14 -2.87 106.60 11.19
C ILE A 14 -3.54 105.23 11.28
N ARG A 15 -3.42 104.45 10.20
CA ARG A 15 -3.65 103.01 10.25
C ARG A 15 -2.52 102.41 11.05
N SER A 16 -2.79 102.07 12.30
CA SER A 16 -1.91 101.23 13.11
C SER A 16 -1.80 99.85 12.46
N HIS A 17 -0.73 99.66 11.70
CA HIS A 17 -0.37 98.37 11.12
C HIS A 17 0.23 97.54 12.24
N ALA A 18 -0.51 96.58 12.78
CA ALA A 18 -0.02 95.63 13.78
C ALA A 18 0.38 94.31 13.09
N PRO A 19 1.60 94.16 12.52
CA PRO A 19 1.98 92.96 11.78
C PRO A 19 2.25 91.74 12.67
N HIS A 20 2.47 91.93 13.98
CA HIS A 20 2.93 90.88 14.88
C HIS A 20 1.91 89.74 15.06
N TYR A 21 0.60 90.03 15.10
CA TYR A 21 -0.42 88.98 15.23
C TYR A 21 -0.54 88.12 13.96
N LYS A 22 -0.31 88.69 12.78
CA LYS A 22 -0.28 87.94 11.52
C LYS A 22 0.94 87.04 11.44
N VAL A 23 2.10 87.53 11.87
CA VAL A 23 3.34 86.73 11.95
C VAL A 23 3.16 85.58 12.94
N LEU A 24 2.59 85.84 14.13
CA LEU A 24 2.28 84.81 15.11
C LEU A 24 1.34 83.73 14.53
N LEU A 25 0.27 84.14 13.83
CA LEU A 25 -0.66 83.21 13.19
C LEU A 25 0.01 82.35 12.11
N TRP A 26 0.88 82.95 11.28
CA TRP A 26 1.64 82.20 10.27
C TRP A 26 2.60 81.20 10.92
N VAL A 27 3.34 81.60 11.96
CA VAL A 27 4.22 80.68 12.71
C VAL A 27 3.42 79.53 13.31
N LEU A 28 2.28 79.81 13.94
CA LEU A 28 1.43 78.79 14.55
C LEU A 28 0.85 77.84 13.49
N ALA A 29 0.43 78.36 12.33
CA ALA A 29 -0.02 77.56 11.21
C ALA A 29 1.10 76.66 10.64
N THR A 30 2.34 77.18 10.53
CA THR A 30 3.50 76.38 10.10
C THR A 30 3.80 75.26 11.09
N VAL A 31 3.79 75.55 12.39
CA VAL A 31 4.00 74.55 13.44
C VAL A 31 2.89 73.50 13.42
N ALA A 32 1.63 73.90 13.27
CA ALA A 32 0.51 72.97 13.15
C ALA A 32 0.62 72.08 11.90
N MET A 33 1.06 72.63 10.77
CA MET A 33 1.28 71.89 9.54
C MET A 33 2.39 70.83 9.70
N ILE A 34 3.52 71.20 10.30
CA ILE A 34 4.63 70.28 10.57
C ILE A 34 4.19 69.19 11.57
N GLY A 35 3.49 69.57 12.65
CA GLY A 35 2.99 68.63 13.65
C GLY A 35 2.01 67.62 13.05
N THR A 36 1.12 68.07 12.17
CA THR A 36 0.18 67.19 11.45
C THR A 36 0.92 66.24 10.51
N GLY A 37 1.90 66.73 9.74
CA GLY A 37 2.73 65.90 8.86
C GLY A 37 3.52 64.84 9.62
N PHE A 38 4.13 65.21 10.75
CA PHE A 38 4.86 64.28 11.61
C PHE A 38 3.94 63.23 12.25
N GLY A 39 2.77 63.65 12.74
CA GLY A 39 1.76 62.74 13.29
C GLY A 39 1.28 61.71 12.27
N LEU A 40 1.01 62.15 11.03
CA LEU A 40 0.63 61.26 9.93
C LEU A 40 1.76 60.30 9.54
N TYR A 41 3.01 60.77 9.52
CA TYR A 41 4.17 59.93 9.24
C TYR A 41 4.35 58.82 10.27
N VAL A 42 4.30 59.14 11.57
CA VAL A 42 4.46 58.17 12.67
C VAL A 42 3.29 57.17 12.70
N ALA A 43 2.05 57.65 12.52
CA ALA A 43 0.87 56.80 12.45
C ALA A 43 0.92 55.86 11.23
N GLY A 44 1.35 56.36 10.07
CA GLY A 44 1.53 55.57 8.85
C GLY A 44 2.63 54.51 8.99
N GLN A 45 3.77 54.88 9.59
CA GLN A 45 4.88 53.97 9.81
C GLN A 45 4.50 52.81 10.74
N SER A 46 3.74 53.09 11.81
CA SER A 46 3.23 52.07 12.72
C SER A 46 2.31 51.09 12.00
N ARG A 47 1.35 51.60 11.22
CA ARG A 47 0.36 50.77 10.50
C ARG A 47 1.01 49.94 9.38
N ALA A 48 1.99 50.50 8.67
CA ALA A 48 2.76 49.79 7.65
C ALA A 48 3.65 48.67 8.25
N GLY A 49 4.23 48.90 9.43
CA GLY A 49 5.04 47.91 10.14
C GLY A 49 4.22 46.69 10.59
N PHE A 50 3.04 46.92 11.19
CA PHE A 50 2.15 45.83 11.61
C PHE A 50 1.70 44.95 10.44
N ASN A 51 1.32 45.53 9.30
CA ASN A 51 0.89 44.76 8.13
C ASN A 51 2.03 43.88 7.57
N ARG A 52 3.27 44.38 7.55
CA ARG A 52 4.44 43.60 7.11
C ARG A 52 4.74 42.43 8.04
N ILE A 53 4.69 42.65 9.35
CA ILE A 53 4.93 41.59 10.35
C ILE A 53 3.84 40.52 10.28
N GLN A 54 2.57 40.92 10.13
CA GLN A 54 1.47 39.97 9.98
C GLN A 54 1.59 39.15 8.70
N ALA A 55 1.91 39.80 7.57
CA ALA A 55 2.14 39.10 6.31
C ALA A 55 3.33 38.13 6.40
N ALA A 56 4.44 38.52 7.04
CA ALA A 56 5.58 37.64 7.26
C ALA A 56 5.21 36.43 8.12
N ARG A 57 4.46 36.62 9.21
CA ARG A 57 3.98 35.51 10.05
C ARG A 57 3.07 34.55 9.30
N GLN A 58 2.18 35.07 8.45
CA GLN A 58 1.31 34.23 7.61
C GLN A 58 2.12 33.41 6.61
N LEU A 59 3.13 34.02 5.97
CA LEU A 59 4.03 33.31 5.06
C LEU A 59 4.84 32.23 5.77
N ASP A 60 5.35 32.52 6.97
CA ASP A 60 6.10 31.53 7.75
C ASP A 60 5.21 30.38 8.23
N ALA A 61 3.98 30.67 8.66
CA ALA A 61 3.00 29.65 9.00
C ALA A 61 2.66 28.76 7.79
N LEU A 62 2.41 29.37 6.63
CA LEU A 62 2.09 28.64 5.41
C LEU A 62 3.27 27.79 4.91
N ARG A 63 4.51 28.29 5.02
CA ARG A 63 5.71 27.52 4.70
C ARG A 63 5.89 26.32 5.63
N LYS A 64 5.61 26.52 6.92
CA LYS A 64 5.68 25.44 7.90
C LYS A 64 4.66 24.35 7.56
N GLU A 65 3.40 24.73 7.34
CA GLU A 65 2.34 23.79 6.95
C GLU A 65 2.69 23.05 5.66
N PHE A 66 3.19 23.76 4.65
CA PHE A 66 3.65 23.15 3.40
C PHE A 66 4.77 22.12 3.64
N SER A 67 5.76 22.46 4.47
CA SER A 67 6.86 21.54 4.80
C SER A 67 6.39 20.30 5.57
N GLU A 68 5.41 20.45 6.47
CA GLU A 68 4.81 19.33 7.20
C GLU A 68 4.03 18.42 6.25
N GLN A 69 3.21 19.00 5.36
CA GLN A 69 2.48 18.26 4.34
C GLN A 69 3.41 17.55 3.35
N GLU A 70 4.50 18.19 2.94
CA GLU A 70 5.51 17.60 2.07
C GLU A 70 6.19 16.40 2.75
N ALA A 71 6.58 16.53 4.02
CA ALA A 71 7.14 15.44 4.81
C ALA A 71 6.15 14.27 4.97
N GLU A 72 4.88 14.55 5.24
CA GLU A 72 3.82 13.53 5.32
C GLU A 72 3.62 12.85 3.96
N ASN A 73 3.62 13.61 2.86
CA ASN A 73 3.50 13.06 1.51
C ASN A 73 4.66 12.11 1.18
N HIS A 74 5.89 12.50 1.53
CA HIS A 74 7.05 11.63 1.37
C HIS A 74 6.95 10.35 2.20
N ALA A 75 6.51 10.44 3.46
CA ALA A 75 6.31 9.28 4.33
C ALA A 75 5.23 8.33 3.77
N LEU A 76 4.11 8.88 3.28
CA LEU A 76 3.04 8.11 2.67
C LEU A 76 3.49 7.41 1.38
N ARG A 77 4.24 8.11 0.52
CA ARG A 77 4.83 7.51 -0.70
C ARG A 77 5.77 6.36 -0.36
N ALA A 78 6.64 6.54 0.64
CA ALA A 78 7.53 5.48 1.09
C ALA A 78 6.75 4.26 1.61
N LYS A 79 5.67 4.49 2.37
CA LYS A 79 4.79 3.41 2.85
C LYS A 79 4.09 2.67 1.70
N ILE A 80 3.60 3.39 0.70
CA ILE A 80 2.98 2.78 -0.49
C ILE A 80 4.00 1.92 -1.24
N ALA A 81 5.22 2.43 -1.46
CA ALA A 81 6.27 1.67 -2.13
C ALA A 81 6.65 0.38 -1.37
N MET A 82 6.70 0.46 -0.03
CA MET A 82 6.94 -0.70 0.81
C MET A 82 5.80 -1.73 0.72
N LEU A 83 4.55 -1.28 0.76
CA LEU A 83 3.38 -2.16 0.64
C LEU A 83 3.29 -2.84 -0.74
N ASP A 84 3.54 -2.09 -1.82
CA ASP A 84 3.56 -2.64 -3.18
C ASP A 84 4.66 -3.71 -3.34
N THR A 85 5.84 -3.46 -2.77
CA THR A 85 6.93 -4.43 -2.75
C THR A 85 6.56 -5.67 -1.95
N GLY A 86 5.95 -5.50 -0.77
CA GLY A 86 5.45 -6.60 0.05
C GLY A 86 4.43 -7.47 -0.68
N ALA A 87 3.43 -6.84 -1.32
CA ALA A 87 2.42 -7.56 -2.10
C ALA A 87 3.02 -8.35 -3.27
N LYS A 88 4.04 -7.81 -3.95
CA LYS A 88 4.77 -8.53 -5.01
C LYS A 88 5.53 -9.74 -4.47
N ILE A 89 6.23 -9.58 -3.34
CA ILE A 89 6.94 -10.68 -2.68
C ILE A 89 5.95 -11.77 -2.26
N ASP A 90 4.84 -11.40 -1.63
CA ASP A 90 3.82 -12.34 -1.20
C ASP A 90 3.23 -13.11 -2.38
N SER A 91 2.90 -12.43 -3.48
CA SER A 91 2.44 -13.06 -4.72
C SER A 91 3.45 -14.08 -5.27
N GLU A 92 4.74 -13.72 -5.29
CA GLU A 92 5.78 -14.64 -5.75
C GLU A 92 5.96 -15.82 -4.78
N ALA A 93 5.90 -15.59 -3.48
CA ALA A 93 5.96 -16.63 -2.46
C ALA A 93 4.80 -17.61 -2.60
N TYR A 94 3.57 -17.12 -2.79
CA TYR A 94 2.41 -17.96 -3.07
C TYR A 94 2.60 -18.82 -4.32
N ARG A 95 3.09 -18.23 -5.42
CA ARG A 95 3.37 -18.97 -6.66
C ARG A 95 4.43 -20.06 -6.45
N ARG A 96 5.47 -19.78 -5.65
CA ARG A 96 6.52 -20.77 -5.31
C ARG A 96 5.94 -21.92 -4.49
N VAL A 97 5.08 -21.63 -3.51
CA VAL A 97 4.40 -22.65 -2.70
C VAL A 97 3.48 -23.51 -3.58
N GLU A 98 2.68 -22.90 -4.45
CA GLU A 98 1.82 -23.61 -5.39
C GLU A 98 2.64 -24.53 -6.30
N THR A 99 3.72 -24.03 -6.88
CA THR A 99 4.63 -24.84 -7.73
C THR A 99 5.22 -26.02 -6.94
N ALA A 100 5.68 -25.78 -5.71
CA ALA A 100 6.21 -26.83 -4.87
C ALA A 100 5.15 -27.90 -4.55
N LEU A 101 3.91 -27.50 -4.26
CA LEU A 101 2.80 -28.44 -4.03
C LEU A 101 2.51 -29.30 -5.26
N VAL A 102 2.49 -28.71 -6.45
CA VAL A 102 2.32 -29.43 -7.71
C VAL A 102 3.47 -30.42 -7.92
N ASP A 103 4.72 -29.99 -7.73
CA ASP A 103 5.89 -30.86 -7.88
C ASP A 103 5.88 -32.04 -6.90
N LEU A 104 5.50 -31.78 -5.64
CA LEU A 104 5.32 -32.84 -4.63
C LEU A 104 4.21 -33.81 -5.02
N GLN A 105 3.08 -33.31 -5.53
CA GLN A 105 1.98 -34.15 -5.99
C GLN A 105 2.39 -35.02 -7.18
N THR A 106 3.14 -34.48 -8.13
CA THR A 106 3.69 -35.25 -9.26
C THR A 106 4.63 -36.34 -8.77
N LYS A 107 5.56 -36.03 -7.84
CA LYS A 107 6.45 -37.04 -7.26
C LYS A 107 5.69 -38.16 -6.53
N ILE A 108 4.62 -37.82 -5.81
CA ILE A 108 3.77 -38.81 -5.15
C ILE A 108 3.13 -39.75 -6.20
N LEU A 109 2.62 -39.20 -7.30
CA LEU A 109 2.02 -39.99 -8.38
C LEU A 109 3.05 -40.89 -9.07
N ASP A 110 4.25 -40.38 -9.35
CA ASP A 110 5.34 -41.16 -9.92
C ASP A 110 5.73 -42.32 -8.99
N GLN A 111 5.91 -42.05 -7.70
CA GLN A 111 6.23 -43.07 -6.70
C GLN A 111 5.12 -44.12 -6.54
N GLN A 112 3.85 -43.71 -6.61
CA GLN A 112 2.74 -44.65 -6.62
C GLN A 112 2.74 -45.53 -7.88
N GLY A 113 3.09 -44.96 -9.03
CA GLY A 113 3.29 -45.69 -10.29
C GLY A 113 4.40 -46.73 -10.16
N ASP A 114 5.55 -46.36 -9.60
CA ASP A 114 6.67 -47.26 -9.34
C ASP A 114 6.27 -48.41 -8.42
N ILE A 115 5.56 -48.13 -7.31
CA ILE A 115 5.08 -49.16 -6.38
C ILE A 115 4.10 -50.12 -7.09
N ALA A 116 3.18 -49.60 -7.91
CA ALA A 116 2.26 -50.43 -8.68
C ALA A 116 2.99 -51.32 -9.70
N PHE A 117 4.01 -50.78 -10.37
CA PHE A 117 4.88 -51.54 -11.26
C PHE A 117 5.63 -52.65 -10.54
N TYR A 118 6.26 -52.34 -9.39
CA TYR A 118 6.95 -53.35 -8.57
C TYR A 118 5.99 -54.42 -8.06
N ARG A 119 4.79 -54.07 -7.61
CA ARG A 119 3.76 -55.06 -7.25
C ARG A 119 3.40 -55.94 -8.44
N GLY A 120 3.24 -55.38 -9.64
CA GLY A 120 2.95 -56.16 -10.85
C GLY A 120 4.06 -57.14 -11.26
N ILE A 121 5.33 -56.84 -10.95
CA ILE A 121 6.46 -57.74 -11.24
C ILE A 121 6.73 -58.74 -10.11
N VAL A 122 6.67 -58.29 -8.85
CA VAL A 122 7.20 -59.00 -7.67
C VAL A 122 6.10 -59.68 -6.85
N SER A 123 4.87 -59.17 -6.89
CA SER A 123 3.73 -59.80 -6.22
C SER A 123 2.84 -60.48 -7.26
N PRO A 124 3.09 -61.76 -7.60
CA PRO A 124 1.96 -62.62 -7.86
C PRO A 124 1.22 -62.71 -6.51
N ASP A 125 0.13 -61.95 -6.35
CA ASP A 125 -0.94 -62.39 -5.45
C ASP A 125 -1.52 -63.67 -6.07
N ASP A 126 -0.74 -64.74 -5.93
CA ASP A 126 -1.10 -66.14 -6.11
C ASP A 126 0.05 -66.93 -5.49
N THR A 127 -0.01 -67.11 -4.17
CA THR A 127 0.79 -68.12 -3.45
C THR A 127 0.40 -69.56 -3.85
N ALA A 128 -0.28 -69.73 -4.98
CA ALA A 128 -0.58 -71.01 -5.59
C ALA A 128 0.13 -71.07 -6.95
N ASP A 129 1.35 -71.60 -6.94
CA ASP A 129 2.10 -71.97 -8.16
C ASP A 129 1.31 -72.98 -9.02
N LEU A 130 0.33 -73.65 -8.42
CA LEU A 130 -0.66 -74.53 -9.05
C LEU A 130 -2.07 -73.94 -9.01
N ARG A 131 -2.67 -73.74 -10.18
CA ARG A 131 -4.07 -73.34 -10.33
C ARG A 131 -4.92 -74.52 -10.77
N ILE A 132 -6.09 -74.70 -10.16
CA ILE A 132 -7.11 -75.63 -10.65
C ILE A 132 -7.79 -74.97 -11.85
N GLN A 133 -7.52 -75.45 -13.06
CA GLN A 133 -8.16 -74.92 -14.27
C GLN A 133 -9.58 -75.43 -14.42
N ASN A 134 -9.81 -76.71 -14.10
CA ASN A 134 -11.12 -77.30 -14.22
C ASN A 134 -11.26 -78.47 -13.26
N PHE A 135 -12.42 -78.57 -12.63
CA PHE A 135 -12.85 -79.72 -11.85
C PHE A 135 -14.23 -80.13 -12.33
N SER A 136 -14.33 -81.32 -12.92
CA SER A 136 -15.59 -81.88 -13.39
C SER A 136 -15.86 -83.22 -12.72
N MET A 137 -17.11 -83.41 -12.31
CA MET A 137 -17.61 -84.65 -11.75
C MET A 137 -18.83 -85.08 -12.56
N SER A 138 -18.77 -86.28 -13.14
CA SER A 138 -19.87 -86.86 -13.92
C SER A 138 -20.31 -88.19 -13.32
N ARG A 139 -21.61 -88.49 -13.44
CA ARG A 139 -22.17 -89.74 -12.92
C ARG A 139 -21.74 -90.88 -13.87
N ALA A 140 -21.00 -91.84 -13.34
CA ALA A 140 -20.52 -92.98 -14.12
C ALA A 140 -21.59 -94.09 -14.19
N ILE A 141 -21.40 -95.06 -15.08
CA ILE A 141 -22.38 -96.12 -15.32
C ILE A 141 -22.32 -97.12 -14.15
N GLY A 142 -23.16 -96.91 -13.13
CA GLY A 142 -23.33 -97.78 -11.97
C GLY A 142 -23.97 -97.04 -10.76
N PRO A 143 -24.68 -97.73 -9.86
CA PRO A 143 -25.23 -97.09 -8.67
C PRO A 143 -24.09 -96.60 -7.76
N ARG A 144 -24.08 -95.29 -7.50
CA ARG A 144 -23.10 -94.55 -6.65
C ARG A 144 -21.68 -94.45 -7.22
N THR A 145 -21.50 -94.58 -8.53
CA THR A 145 -20.19 -94.41 -9.18
C THR A 145 -20.05 -93.03 -9.82
N PHE A 146 -18.93 -92.33 -9.57
CA PHE A 146 -18.66 -90.99 -10.11
C PHE A 146 -17.28 -90.94 -10.76
N ASN A 147 -17.20 -90.35 -11.95
CA ASN A 147 -15.94 -90.04 -12.63
C ASN A 147 -15.54 -88.62 -12.25
N MET A 148 -14.33 -88.46 -11.70
CA MET A 148 -13.75 -87.18 -11.31
C MET A 148 -12.57 -86.86 -12.23
N GLN A 149 -12.57 -85.66 -12.80
CA GLN A 149 -11.45 -85.13 -13.57
C GLN A 149 -11.01 -83.81 -12.97
N LEU A 150 -9.76 -83.78 -12.50
CA LEU A 150 -9.10 -82.58 -11.98
C LEU A 150 -7.97 -82.19 -12.92
N VAL A 151 -8.05 -80.97 -13.48
CA VAL A 151 -7.00 -80.42 -14.34
C VAL A 151 -6.29 -79.31 -13.59
N LEU A 152 -5.00 -79.53 -13.32
CA LEU A 152 -4.11 -78.60 -12.65
C LEU A 152 -3.17 -77.98 -13.68
N ALA A 153 -2.91 -76.68 -13.59
CA ALA A 153 -1.92 -76.01 -14.41
C ALA A 153 -0.95 -75.20 -13.53
N GLN A 154 0.34 -75.37 -13.80
CA GLN A 154 1.40 -74.64 -13.13
C GLN A 154 1.83 -73.45 -13.99
N ALA A 155 2.01 -72.28 -13.37
CA ALA A 155 2.56 -71.12 -14.06
C ALA A 155 4.06 -71.38 -14.35
N PHE A 156 4.45 -71.40 -15.62
CA PHE A 156 5.81 -71.75 -16.02
C PHE A 156 6.81 -70.65 -15.64
N ARG A 157 7.26 -70.63 -14.38
CA ARG A 157 8.42 -69.84 -13.95
C ARG A 157 9.36 -70.69 -13.10
N SER A 158 10.49 -71.03 -13.72
CA SER A 158 11.72 -71.58 -13.15
C SER A 158 11.73 -73.04 -12.67
N GLY A 159 12.26 -73.92 -13.53
CA GLY A 159 13.27 -74.96 -13.27
C GLY A 159 13.14 -76.01 -12.15
N ARG A 160 12.19 -75.90 -11.22
CA ARG A 160 12.08 -76.79 -10.06
C ARG A 160 10.84 -77.66 -10.20
N GLN A 161 11.03 -78.96 -10.47
CA GLN A 161 9.95 -79.94 -10.38
C GLN A 161 9.39 -79.93 -8.96
N VAL A 162 8.09 -79.66 -8.83
CA VAL A 162 7.36 -79.70 -7.56
C VAL A 162 6.62 -81.03 -7.50
N ALA A 163 6.93 -81.85 -6.48
CA ALA A 163 6.20 -83.07 -6.18
C ALA A 163 5.39 -82.87 -4.90
N GLY A 164 4.14 -83.33 -4.89
CA GLY A 164 3.21 -83.20 -3.76
C GLY A 164 2.15 -84.29 -3.79
N HIS A 165 1.46 -84.49 -2.67
CA HIS A 165 0.38 -85.45 -2.54
C HIS A 165 -0.96 -84.70 -2.55
N VAL A 166 -1.95 -85.23 -3.27
CA VAL A 166 -3.31 -84.71 -3.28
C VAL A 166 -4.15 -85.60 -2.38
N GLU A 167 -4.60 -85.08 -1.25
CA GLU A 167 -5.59 -85.74 -0.40
C GLU A 167 -6.99 -85.25 -0.77
N LEU A 168 -7.82 -86.15 -1.31
CA LEU A 168 -9.25 -85.92 -1.43
C LEU A 168 -9.97 -86.62 -0.28
N ASN A 169 -10.58 -85.83 0.59
CA ASN A 169 -11.50 -86.33 1.61
C ASN A 169 -12.95 -86.14 1.11
N VAL A 170 -13.78 -87.16 1.28
CA VAL A 170 -15.20 -87.20 0.90
C VAL A 170 -16.08 -87.13 2.14
#